data_AF-A0A7S0FTS5-F1
#
_entry.id   AF-A0A7S0FTS5-F1
#
_cell.length_a   1.000
_cell.length_b   1.000
_cell.length_c   1.000
_cell.angle_alpha   90.00
_cell.angle_beta   90.00
_cell.angle_gamma   90.00
#
_symmetry.space_group_name_H-M   'P 1'
#
loop_
_entity.id
_entity.type
_entity.pdbx_description
1 polymer ?
#
loop_
_entity_poly.entity_id
_entity_poly.type
_entity_poly.pdbx_seq_one_letter_code
_entity_poly.pdbx_strand_id
1 'polypeptide(L)'
;GLAGTRPPPTQLLQVKRNATEDVCRHWAWAVVQGTAAASFHNIWNYDWYGSPALAFGREIIAFRAKHNEEDWRRVDILLGGNGTVPSQMHANDASKKKIPVHNATISEQGHLNLCRALCHEIQVYKQLMTAAINLNEEDTLESLRELNCPDDMTPEVRFCPQNYFDYTV
;
A
#
# COMPACT_ATOMS: atom_id res chain seq x y z
N GLY A 1 6.26 21.78 -6.77
CA GLY A 1 6.65 21.18 -8.06
C GLY A 1 7.71 20.13 -7.80
N LEU A 2 7.43 18.87 -8.13
CA LEU A 2 8.29 17.73 -7.79
C LEU A 2 8.70 16.97 -9.06
N ALA A 3 9.50 17.62 -9.89
CA ALA A 3 10.39 16.92 -10.81
C ALA A 3 11.77 16.87 -10.16
N GLY A 4 12.19 15.68 -9.73
CA GLY A 4 13.49 15.46 -9.09
C GLY A 4 13.74 13.98 -8.84
N THR A 5 15.00 13.56 -8.95
CA THR A 5 15.44 12.19 -8.63
C THR A 5 15.18 11.89 -7.15
N ARG A 6 14.59 10.71 -6.86
CA ARG A 6 14.28 10.26 -5.48
C ARG A 6 15.55 10.35 -4.61
N PRO A 7 15.46 10.88 -3.37
CA PRO A 7 16.60 10.90 -2.46
C PRO A 7 17.13 9.48 -2.21
N PRO A 8 18.45 9.33 -1.97
CA PRO A 8 19.01 8.03 -1.66
C PRO A 8 18.39 7.42 -0.39
N PRO A 9 18.17 6.10 -0.35
CA PRO A 9 17.43 5.39 0.71
C PRO A 9 18.06 5.45 2.11
N THR A 10 19.21 6.09 2.26
CA THR A 10 19.99 6.16 3.50
C THR A 10 19.48 7.18 4.53
N GLN A 11 18.45 7.98 4.20
CA GLN A 11 17.91 8.99 5.11
C GLN A 11 16.41 8.77 5.36
N LEU A 12 16.08 7.97 6.37
CA LEU A 12 14.71 7.87 6.89
C LEU A 12 14.28 9.23 7.44
N LEU A 13 13.00 9.57 7.27
CA LEU A 13 12.43 10.76 7.89
C LEU A 13 12.53 10.63 9.42
N GLN A 14 13.29 11.54 10.03
CA GLN A 14 13.37 11.66 11.49
C GLN A 14 12.12 12.37 12.00
N VAL A 15 11.04 11.62 12.24
CA VAL A 15 9.80 12.17 12.77
C VAL A 15 10.04 12.66 14.20
N LYS A 16 10.15 13.97 14.38
CA LYS A 16 10.30 14.61 15.70
C LYS A 16 8.95 14.73 16.38
N ARG A 17 8.90 14.50 17.70
CA ARG A 17 7.66 14.61 18.51
C ARG A 17 7.03 16.01 18.50
N ASN A 18 7.80 17.05 18.19
CA ASN A 18 7.36 18.45 18.17
C ASN A 18 7.44 19.06 16.76
N ALA A 19 7.11 18.29 15.73
CA ALA A 19 6.99 18.82 14.37
C ALA A 19 5.83 19.83 14.28
N THR A 20 6.00 20.89 13.50
CA THR A 20 4.91 21.81 13.17
C THR A 20 3.90 21.12 12.25
N GLU A 21 2.69 21.67 12.16
CA GLU A 21 1.64 21.14 11.28
C GLU A 21 2.11 21.06 9.81
N ASP A 22 2.77 22.10 9.31
CA ASP A 22 3.29 22.14 7.94
C ASP A 22 4.31 21.03 7.68
N VAL A 23 5.18 20.75 8.66
CA VAL A 23 6.16 19.66 8.55
C VAL A 23 5.46 18.31 8.53
N CYS A 24 4.47 18.09 9.42
CA CYS A 24 3.67 16.87 9.43
C CYS A 24 2.92 16.66 8.11
N ARG A 25 2.31 17.73 7.58
CA ARG A 25 1.58 17.72 6.30
C ARG A 25 2.51 17.38 5.14
N HIS A 26 3.67 18.06 5.06
CA HIS A 26 4.67 17.78 4.05
C HIS A 26 5.16 16.33 4.09
N TRP A 27 5.42 15.78 5.29
CA TRP A 27 5.88 14.40 5.44
C TRP A 27 4.81 13.37 5.12
N ALA A 28 3.59 13.54 5.65
CA ALA A 28 2.48 12.65 5.32
C ALA A 28 2.29 12.56 3.81
N TRP A 29 2.40 13.70 3.14
CA TRP A 29 2.30 13.80 1.70
C TRP A 29 3.45 13.12 0.95
N ALA A 30 4.69 13.43 1.33
CA ALA A 30 5.88 12.86 0.71
C ALA A 30 5.90 11.32 0.84
N VAL A 31 5.42 10.81 1.96
CA VAL A 31 5.29 9.39 2.25
C VAL A 31 4.24 8.72 1.38
N VAL A 32 3.04 9.30 1.27
CA VAL A 32 1.97 8.78 0.41
C VAL A 32 2.42 8.72 -1.05
N GLN A 33 3.20 9.70 -1.50
CA GLN A 33 3.75 9.72 -2.86
C GLN A 33 5.00 8.84 -3.06
N GLY A 34 5.50 8.16 -2.02
CA GLY A 34 6.73 7.37 -2.11
C GLY A 34 7.98 8.20 -2.42
N THR A 35 7.96 9.51 -2.15
CA THR A 35 9.11 10.42 -2.33
C THR A 35 9.95 10.55 -1.07
N ALA A 36 9.43 10.08 0.07
CA ALA A 36 10.15 9.96 1.33
C ALA A 36 9.73 8.69 2.08
N ALA A 37 10.68 8.05 2.76
CA ALA A 37 10.42 6.86 3.55
C ALA A 37 10.04 7.22 4.99
N ALA A 38 8.85 6.80 5.44
CA ALA A 38 8.52 6.78 6.88
C ALA A 38 9.01 5.49 7.55
N SER A 39 9.12 4.40 6.78
CA SER A 39 9.63 3.11 7.21
C SER A 39 10.25 2.38 6.02
N PHE A 40 10.93 1.27 6.28
CA PHE A 40 11.40 0.37 5.21
C PHE A 40 10.26 -0.24 4.37
N HIS A 41 9.00 -0.17 4.82
CA HIS A 41 7.87 -0.75 4.09
C HIS A 41 7.26 0.19 3.04
N ASN A 42 7.47 1.50 3.15
CA ASN A 42 6.89 2.49 2.23
C ASN A 42 7.94 3.30 1.45
N ILE A 43 9.21 2.88 1.52
CA ILE A 43 10.28 3.56 0.78
C ILE A 43 10.15 3.42 -0.73
N TRP A 44 9.54 2.34 -1.20
CA TRP A 44 9.49 1.99 -2.62
C TRP A 44 8.07 1.77 -3.15
N ASN A 45 7.05 1.67 -2.29
CA ASN A 45 5.65 1.50 -2.68
C ASN A 45 5.42 0.28 -3.61
N TYR A 46 4.19 0.02 -4.07
CA TYR A 46 3.90 -1.13 -4.92
C TYR A 46 4.43 -0.94 -6.34
N ASP A 47 4.35 0.27 -6.89
CA ASP A 47 4.81 0.57 -8.26
C ASP A 47 6.25 0.12 -8.51
N TRP A 48 7.17 0.36 -7.57
CA TRP A 48 8.58 0.02 -7.75
C TRP A 48 8.83 -1.49 -7.86
N TYR A 49 8.17 -2.29 -7.02
CA TYR A 49 8.37 -3.74 -6.99
C TYR A 49 7.47 -4.49 -7.98
N GLY A 50 6.26 -3.99 -8.18
CA GLY A 50 5.22 -4.64 -8.95
C GLY A 50 5.33 -4.40 -10.45
N SER A 51 5.65 -3.16 -10.86
CA SER A 51 5.65 -2.78 -12.28
C SER A 51 6.60 -3.62 -13.14
N PRO A 52 7.82 -3.99 -12.70
CA PRO A 52 8.66 -4.93 -13.44
C PRO A 52 8.03 -6.32 -13.59
N ALA A 53 7.45 -6.88 -12.52
CA ALA A 53 6.83 -8.21 -12.57
C ALA A 53 5.64 -8.23 -13.55
N LEU A 54 4.81 -7.19 -13.52
CA LEU A 54 3.68 -7.00 -14.41
C LEU A 54 4.11 -6.81 -15.87
N ALA A 55 5.13 -5.99 -16.13
CA ALA A 55 5.62 -5.69 -17.48
C ALA A 55 6.21 -6.92 -18.19
N PHE A 56 6.81 -7.84 -17.44
CA PHE A 56 7.44 -9.04 -18.01
C PHE A 56 6.55 -10.29 -17.96
N GLY A 57 5.27 -10.16 -17.57
CA GLY A 57 4.33 -11.28 -17.49
C GLY A 57 4.84 -12.42 -16.61
N ARG A 58 5.51 -12.08 -15.50
CA ARG A 58 6.02 -13.08 -14.55
C ARG A 58 4.86 -13.61 -13.72
N GLU A 59 5.00 -14.84 -13.25
CA GLU A 59 4.13 -15.36 -12.20
C GLU A 59 4.29 -14.52 -10.94
N ILE A 60 3.17 -14.04 -10.41
CA ILE A 60 3.13 -13.21 -9.21
C ILE A 60 2.50 -14.04 -8.10
N ILE A 61 3.17 -14.10 -6.96
CA ILE A 61 2.60 -14.62 -5.71
C ILE A 61 2.40 -13.42 -4.79
N ALA A 62 1.19 -13.24 -4.29
CA ALA A 62 0.82 -12.14 -3.42
C ALA A 62 0.56 -12.61 -1.99
N PHE A 63 1.08 -11.86 -1.02
CA PHE A 63 0.79 -12.04 0.41
C PHE A 63 0.08 -10.79 0.93
N ARG A 64 -1.17 -10.93 1.34
CA ARG A 64 -2.01 -9.84 1.85
C ARG A 64 -1.84 -9.76 3.36
N ALA A 65 -1.53 -8.57 3.87
CA ALA A 65 -1.24 -8.39 5.29
C ALA A 65 -2.36 -8.89 6.23
N LYS A 66 -3.63 -8.75 5.82
CA LYS A 66 -4.80 -9.19 6.60
C LYS A 66 -5.10 -10.69 6.45
N HIS A 67 -4.70 -11.29 5.34
CA HIS A 67 -5.01 -12.69 4.98
C HIS A 67 -3.76 -13.57 4.87
N ASN A 68 -2.67 -13.13 5.51
CA ASN A 68 -1.33 -13.69 5.34
C ASN A 68 -1.28 -15.20 5.62
N GLU A 69 -2.00 -15.68 6.64
CA GLU A 69 -2.04 -17.12 6.97
C GLU A 69 -2.62 -17.96 5.81
N GLU A 70 -3.73 -17.50 5.24
CA GLU A 70 -4.40 -18.19 4.13
C GLU A 70 -3.54 -18.13 2.86
N ASP A 71 -2.95 -16.97 2.56
CA ASP A 71 -2.07 -16.83 1.41
C ASP A 71 -0.83 -17.74 1.53
N TRP A 72 -0.24 -17.88 2.72
CA TRP A 72 0.84 -18.82 2.99
C TRP A 72 0.43 -20.29 2.84
N ARG A 73 -0.74 -20.66 3.37
CA ARG A 73 -1.29 -22.01 3.21
C ARG A 73 -1.39 -22.39 1.73
N ARG A 74 -1.90 -21.48 0.90
CA ARG A 74 -2.07 -21.71 -0.53
C ARG A 74 -0.75 -21.79 -1.27
N VAL A 75 0.20 -20.92 -0.94
CA VAL A 75 1.54 -20.97 -1.53
C VAL A 75 2.24 -22.28 -1.19
N ASP A 76 2.13 -22.77 0.05
CA ASP A 76 2.67 -24.07 0.44
C ASP A 76 2.08 -25.20 -0.42
N ILE A 77 0.75 -25.22 -0.60
CA ILE A 77 0.07 -26.19 -1.47
C ILE A 77 0.53 -26.07 -2.93
N LEU A 78 0.64 -24.84 -3.47
CA LEU A 78 1.09 -24.59 -4.83
C LEU A 78 2.51 -25.12 -5.09
N LEU A 79 3.37 -25.11 -4.06
CA LEU A 79 4.74 -25.62 -4.13
C LEU A 79 4.86 -27.12 -3.80
N GLY A 80 3.73 -27.83 -3.68
CA GLY A 80 3.69 -29.28 -3.42
C GLY A 80 3.71 -29.67 -1.94
N GLY A 81 3.50 -28.70 -1.04
CA GLY A 81 3.31 -28.90 0.38
C GLY A 81 1.91 -29.40 0.74
N ASN A 82 1.55 -29.29 2.02
CA ASN A 82 0.29 -29.78 2.57
C ASN A 82 -0.58 -28.67 3.19
N GLY A 83 -0.20 -27.41 3.02
CA GLY A 83 -0.84 -26.24 3.60
C GLY A 83 -0.40 -25.94 5.04
N THR A 84 0.75 -26.46 5.49
CA THR A 84 1.22 -26.18 6.86
C THR A 84 1.77 -24.76 6.95
N VAL A 85 1.15 -23.96 7.82
CA VAL A 85 1.57 -22.58 8.05
C VAL A 85 2.45 -22.49 9.30
N PRO A 86 3.59 -21.78 9.28
CA PRO A 86 4.39 -21.51 10.47
C PRO A 86 3.57 -20.84 11.58
N SER A 87 3.64 -21.40 12.80
CA SER A 87 2.85 -20.94 13.95
C SER A 87 3.13 -19.50 14.42
N GLN A 88 4.17 -18.84 13.91
CA GLN A 88 4.59 -17.50 14.32
C GLN A 88 4.14 -16.37 13.36
N MET A 89 3.28 -16.64 12.37
CA MET A 89 2.89 -15.61 11.40
C MET A 89 2.06 -14.45 11.97
N HIS A 90 1.47 -14.60 13.16
CA HIS A 90 0.68 -13.55 13.81
C HIS A 90 1.52 -12.48 14.55
N ALA A 91 2.86 -12.57 14.53
CA ALA A 91 3.70 -11.77 15.43
C ALA A 91 3.66 -10.24 15.18
N ASN A 92 3.20 -9.77 14.02
CA ASN A 92 3.31 -8.36 13.63
C ASN A 92 2.01 -7.77 13.05
N ASP A 93 0.90 -7.92 13.76
CA ASP A 93 -0.30 -7.15 13.46
C ASP A 93 -0.10 -5.66 13.81
N ALA A 94 0.16 -4.85 12.78
CA ALA A 94 0.36 -3.42 12.93
C ALA A 94 -0.90 -2.69 13.44
N SER A 95 -2.11 -3.25 13.24
CA SER A 95 -3.35 -2.66 13.73
C SER A 95 -3.45 -2.66 15.26
N LYS A 96 -2.72 -3.56 15.93
CA LYS A 96 -2.66 -3.66 17.40
C LYS A 96 -1.65 -2.69 18.03
N LYS A 97 -0.80 -2.04 17.24
CA LYS A 97 0.17 -1.06 17.75
C LYS A 97 -0.57 0.25 18.06
N LYS A 98 -0.58 0.64 19.35
CA LYS A 98 -1.07 1.95 19.76
C LYS A 98 -0.17 3.03 19.18
N ILE A 99 -0.66 3.74 18.17
CA ILE A 99 0.00 4.93 17.64
C ILE A 99 -0.19 6.05 18.69
N PRO A 100 0.87 6.78 19.09
CA PRO A 100 0.79 7.83 20.10
C PRO A 100 0.15 9.11 19.53
N VAL A 101 -1.08 9.02 19.06
CA VAL A 101 -1.84 10.13 18.46
C VAL A 101 -3.21 10.21 19.14
N HIS A 102 -3.54 11.37 19.71
CA HIS A 102 -4.78 11.58 20.46
C HIS A 102 -6.04 11.69 19.58
N ASN A 103 -5.87 11.94 18.27
CA ASN A 103 -6.94 12.01 17.29
C ASN A 103 -6.57 11.16 16.05
N ALA A 104 -6.72 9.84 16.18
CA ALA A 104 -6.36 8.89 15.13
C ALA A 104 -7.46 8.70 14.06
N THR A 105 -8.56 9.45 14.16
CA THR A 105 -9.65 9.42 13.19
C THR A 105 -9.39 10.40 12.05
N ILE A 106 -9.46 9.89 10.83
CA ILE A 106 -9.46 10.72 9.61
C ILE A 106 -10.89 11.18 9.32
N SER A 107 -11.06 12.43 8.89
CA SER A 107 -12.37 12.91 8.42
C SER A 107 -12.74 12.22 7.09
N GLU A 108 -14.02 12.19 6.74
CA GLU A 108 -14.46 11.65 5.45
C GLU A 108 -13.76 12.35 4.27
N GLN A 109 -13.67 13.68 4.30
CA GLN A 109 -12.93 14.43 3.28
C GLN A 109 -11.43 14.08 3.28
N GLY A 110 -10.82 13.89 4.45
CA GLY A 110 -9.43 13.45 4.57
C GLY A 110 -9.22 12.07 3.95
N HIS A 111 -10.16 11.15 4.17
CA HIS A 111 -10.16 9.81 3.60
C HIS A 111 -10.26 9.84 2.07
N LEU A 112 -11.16 10.65 1.51
CA LEU A 112 -11.26 10.86 0.07
C LEU A 112 -9.98 11.45 -0.52
N ASN A 113 -9.37 12.42 0.15
CA ASN A 113 -8.10 13.00 -0.28
C ASN A 113 -6.97 11.97 -0.26
N LEU A 114 -6.95 11.09 0.75
CA LEU A 114 -5.99 10.00 0.85
C LEU A 114 -6.17 8.99 -0.30
N CYS A 115 -7.40 8.60 -0.62
CA CYS A 115 -7.69 7.71 -1.77
C CYS A 115 -7.21 8.34 -3.09
N ARG A 116 -7.46 9.64 -3.30
CA ARG A 116 -6.97 10.36 -4.50
C ARG A 116 -5.45 10.38 -4.56
N ALA A 117 -4.80 10.62 -3.42
CA ALA A 117 -3.34 10.65 -3.31
C ALA A 117 -2.70 9.29 -3.58
N LEU A 118 -3.32 8.20 -3.11
CA LEU A 118 -2.88 6.82 -3.30
C LEU A 118 -3.35 6.20 -4.62
N CYS A 119 -4.08 6.94 -5.47
CA CYS A 119 -4.72 6.39 -6.66
C CYS A 119 -3.77 5.52 -7.48
N HIS A 120 -2.56 6.00 -7.78
CA HIS A 120 -1.56 5.25 -8.57
C HIS A 120 -1.20 3.92 -7.91
N GLU A 121 -0.89 3.94 -6.61
CA GLU A 121 -0.55 2.75 -5.85
C GLU A 121 -1.71 1.76 -5.77
N ILE A 122 -2.95 2.27 -5.65
CA ILE A 122 -4.15 1.46 -5.68
C ILE A 122 -4.32 0.76 -7.04
N GLN A 123 -4.02 1.43 -8.15
CA GLN A 123 -4.10 0.80 -9.47
C GLN A 123 -3.04 -0.29 -9.66
N VAL A 124 -1.81 -0.07 -9.18
CA VAL A 124 -0.78 -1.11 -9.20
C VAL A 124 -1.19 -2.27 -8.31
N TYR A 125 -1.71 -1.99 -7.11
CA TYR A 125 -2.23 -3.01 -6.20
C TYR A 125 -3.33 -3.87 -6.87
N LYS A 126 -4.30 -3.25 -7.54
CA LYS A 126 -5.33 -3.97 -8.32
C LYS A 126 -4.71 -4.93 -9.32
N GLN A 127 -3.75 -4.44 -10.13
CA GLN A 127 -3.06 -5.27 -11.12
C GLN A 127 -2.32 -6.44 -10.47
N LEU A 128 -1.62 -6.20 -9.35
CA LEU A 128 -0.93 -7.24 -8.62
C LEU A 128 -1.87 -8.31 -8.06
N MET A 129 -3.02 -7.91 -7.51
CA MET A 129 -4.01 -8.88 -6.99
C MET A 129 -4.60 -9.71 -8.12
N THR A 130 -4.97 -9.08 -9.24
CA THR A 130 -5.53 -9.79 -10.41
C THR A 130 -4.52 -10.72 -11.08
N ALA A 131 -3.24 -10.37 -11.08
CA ALA A 131 -2.18 -11.19 -11.68
C ALA A 131 -1.64 -12.29 -10.75
N ALA A 132 -2.03 -12.30 -9.47
CA ALA A 132 -1.48 -13.23 -8.49
C ALA A 132 -2.04 -14.65 -8.70
N ILE A 133 -1.14 -15.62 -8.88
CA ILE A 133 -1.52 -17.02 -9.19
C ILE A 133 -2.07 -17.77 -7.98
N ASN A 134 -1.83 -17.27 -6.76
CA ASN A 134 -2.28 -17.88 -5.51
C ASN A 134 -3.63 -17.34 -5.01
N LEU A 135 -4.18 -16.34 -5.70
CA LEU A 135 -5.47 -15.73 -5.38
C LEU A 135 -6.51 -16.16 -6.43
N ASN A 136 -7.73 -16.41 -5.97
CA ASN A 136 -8.87 -16.58 -6.85
C ASN A 136 -9.63 -15.25 -7.01
N GLU A 137 -10.70 -15.26 -7.79
CA GLU A 137 -11.52 -14.07 -8.03
C GLU A 137 -12.16 -13.53 -6.74
N GLU A 138 -12.61 -14.42 -5.85
CA GLU A 138 -13.22 -14.03 -4.58
C GLU A 138 -12.21 -13.34 -3.65
N ASP A 139 -10.99 -13.85 -3.53
CA ASP A 139 -9.94 -13.21 -2.72
C ASP A 139 -9.56 -11.84 -3.27
N THR A 140 -9.50 -11.73 -4.60
CA THR A 140 -9.23 -10.46 -5.27
C THR A 140 -10.31 -9.46 -4.92
N LEU A 141 -11.58 -9.83 -5.10
CA LEU A 141 -12.72 -8.95 -4.79
C LEU A 141 -12.81 -8.59 -3.30
N GLU A 142 -12.52 -9.53 -2.40
CA GLU A 142 -12.44 -9.26 -0.96
C GLU A 142 -11.40 -8.18 -0.68
N SER A 143 -10.19 -8.35 -1.23
CA SER A 143 -9.08 -7.42 -1.05
C SER A 143 -9.38 -6.02 -1.56
N LEU A 144 -10.12 -5.91 -2.68
CA LEU A 144 -10.53 -4.63 -3.26
C LEU A 144 -11.65 -3.95 -2.46
N ARG A 145 -12.60 -4.71 -1.90
CA ARG A 145 -13.60 -4.15 -0.98
C ARG A 145 -12.95 -3.58 0.28
N GLU A 146 -11.84 -4.17 0.73
CA GLU A 146 -11.09 -3.73 1.91
C GLU A 146 -10.31 -2.42 1.71
N LEU A 147 -10.07 -1.97 0.47
CA LEU A 147 -9.41 -0.67 0.21
C LEU A 147 -10.19 0.52 0.77
N ASN A 148 -11.51 0.37 0.96
CA ASN A 148 -12.40 1.40 1.47
C ASN A 148 -12.33 2.73 0.67
N CYS A 149 -11.97 2.71 -0.61
CA CYS A 149 -11.95 3.87 -1.49
C CYS A 149 -13.13 3.77 -2.48
N PRO A 150 -14.10 4.71 -2.47
CA PRO A 150 -15.37 4.55 -3.20
C PRO A 150 -15.22 4.20 -4.69
N ASP A 151 -14.22 4.80 -5.36
CA ASP A 151 -13.99 4.62 -6.80
C ASP A 151 -13.12 3.40 -7.14
N ASP A 152 -12.66 2.64 -6.13
CA ASP A 152 -11.61 1.63 -6.30
C ASP A 152 -11.94 0.26 -5.71
N MET A 153 -13.20 0.01 -5.34
CA MET A 153 -13.67 -1.30 -4.83
C MET A 153 -13.87 -2.36 -5.93
N THR A 154 -13.48 -2.08 -7.16
CA THR A 154 -13.65 -2.95 -8.31
C THR A 154 -12.31 -3.26 -9.01
N PRO A 155 -12.19 -4.39 -9.74
CA PRO A 155 -10.93 -4.79 -10.37
C PRO A 155 -10.49 -3.90 -11.52
N GLU A 156 -11.38 -3.09 -12.09
CA GLU A 156 -11.03 -2.25 -13.23
C GLU A 156 -9.92 -1.24 -12.85
N VAL A 157 -8.87 -1.28 -13.66
CA VAL A 157 -7.77 -0.33 -13.60
C VAL A 157 -8.20 0.93 -14.33
N ARG A 158 -8.08 2.07 -13.67
CA ARG A 158 -8.42 3.38 -14.24
C ARG A 158 -7.22 4.30 -14.29
N PHE A 159 -7.32 5.34 -15.11
CA PHE A 159 -6.32 6.39 -15.14
C PHE A 159 -6.39 7.24 -13.86
N CYS A 160 -5.24 7.50 -13.26
CA CYS A 160 -5.08 8.43 -12.15
C CYS A 160 -4.55 9.77 -12.69
N PRO A 161 -5.34 10.86 -12.65
CA PRO A 161 -4.88 12.15 -13.13
C PRO A 161 -3.65 12.62 -12.33
N GLN A 162 -2.55 12.93 -13.01
CA GLN A 162 -1.34 13.48 -12.38
C GLN A 162 -1.56 14.86 -11.73
N ASN A 163 -2.69 15.52 -12.02
CA ASN A 163 -2.94 16.93 -11.72
C ASN A 163 -4.06 17.18 -10.68
N TYR A 164 -4.19 16.38 -9.63
CA TYR A 164 -5.06 16.75 -8.51
C TYR A 164 -4.45 17.83 -7.58
N PHE A 165 -3.35 18.48 -7.98
CA PHE A 165 -2.48 19.26 -7.08
C PHE A 165 -2.37 20.75 -7.37
N ASP A 166 -3.36 21.33 -8.07
CA ASP A 166 -3.54 22.78 -8.14
C ASP A 166 -4.57 23.29 -7.12
N TYR A 167 -4.67 22.63 -5.96
CA TYR A 167 -5.35 23.23 -4.82
C TYR A 167 -4.34 24.11 -4.08
N THR A 168 -4.37 25.39 -4.42
CA THR A 168 -4.09 26.46 -3.47
C THR A 168 -4.85 26.14 -2.17
N VAL A 169 -4.09 25.78 -1.13
CA VAL A 169 -4.53 25.83 0.27
C VAL A 169 -4.32 27.25 0.75
#